data_AF-R9TAP6-F1
#
_entry.id   AF-R9TAP6-F1
#
_cell.length_a   1.000
_cell.length_b   1.000
_cell.length_c   1.000
_cell.angle_alpha   90.00
_cell.angle_beta   90.00
_cell.angle_gamma   90.00
#
_symmetry.space_group_name_H-M   'P 1'
#
loop_
_entity.id
_entity.type
_entity.pdbx_description
1 polymer ?
#
loop_
_entity_poly.entity_id
_entity_poly.type
_entity_poly.pdbx_seq_one_letter_code
_entity_poly.pdbx_strand_id
1 'polypeptide(L)'
;MAGYKSSLDAISSKKWGPILGIVIASVIAFILLAYISPSICFGFLICVLVIYFIPYYFGLKSFKLLAVWGIAFILLMPIPLSYFSENVVYEYEDKDIFSESKDKTIINGTVTPYIESENGTYTFTVEADEKYDVVKLWIAPTSAFGIYFVGNGHSSSYSMTTEGKTEDGKNIWSVTLDNLSPNMYSYMFEGKLVDESSEIDGEFTSAVIGPINEDSTSLYVTIYKTTVTNVALYIGLLYFLLMFMMYTNRRNRELFEQQRAKQSRPEEGPDGTFHCPKCNSEVIKGQKFCPQCGESFAVDPKEVQMPSAPFKGADDDYFCTECGTKVDENATVCPGCGKKFE
;
A
#
# COMPACT_ATOMS: atom_id res chain seq x y z
N MET A 1 15.69 -19.00 10.93
CA MET A 1 14.35 -18.35 10.94
C MET A 1 13.28 -19.09 11.75
N ALA A 2 13.48 -20.33 12.22
CA ALA A 2 12.46 -21.07 12.98
C ALA A 2 12.19 -20.52 14.40
N GLY A 3 13.20 -19.96 15.09
CA GLY A 3 13.05 -19.44 16.45
C GLY A 3 12.23 -18.14 16.55
N TYR A 4 12.31 -17.26 15.56
CA TYR A 4 11.64 -15.94 15.60
C TYR A 4 10.12 -16.04 15.40
N LYS A 5 9.67 -17.06 14.66
CA LYS A 5 8.25 -17.34 14.45
C LYS A 5 7.58 -17.76 15.77
N SER A 6 8.25 -18.62 16.56
CA SER A 6 7.77 -19.06 17.88
C SER A 6 7.60 -17.89 18.87
N SER A 7 8.51 -16.92 18.88
CA SER A 7 8.43 -15.76 19.77
C SER A 7 7.33 -14.76 19.35
N LEU A 8 7.17 -14.52 18.05
CA LEU A 8 6.11 -13.64 17.55
C LEU A 8 4.72 -14.24 17.75
N ASP A 9 4.58 -15.56 17.53
CA ASP A 9 3.33 -16.26 17.77
C ASP A 9 2.91 -16.15 19.24
N ALA A 10 3.86 -16.26 20.18
CA ALA A 10 3.62 -16.10 21.62
C ALA A 10 3.23 -14.66 22.04
N ILE A 11 3.64 -13.64 21.28
CA ILE A 11 3.22 -12.25 21.50
C ILE A 11 1.85 -12.01 20.87
N SER A 12 1.62 -12.52 19.66
CA SER A 12 0.35 -12.40 18.94
C SER A 12 -0.83 -13.04 19.69
N SER A 13 -0.57 -14.06 20.50
CA SER A 13 -1.58 -14.71 21.33
C SER A 13 -1.98 -13.91 22.57
N LYS A 14 -1.24 -12.85 22.93
CA LYS A 14 -1.55 -12.00 24.09
C LYS A 14 -2.51 -10.88 23.69
N LYS A 15 -3.40 -10.49 24.61
CA LYS A 15 -4.41 -9.44 24.38
C LYS A 15 -3.82 -8.07 23.97
N TRP A 16 -2.58 -7.79 24.36
CA TRP A 16 -1.87 -6.54 24.03
C TRP A 16 -1.04 -6.62 22.74
N GLY A 17 -0.89 -7.81 22.13
CA GLY A 17 -0.13 -8.02 20.91
C GLY A 17 -0.58 -7.09 19.76
N PRO A 18 -1.88 -7.01 19.43
CA PRO A 18 -2.37 -6.14 18.37
C PRO A 18 -2.09 -4.64 18.61
N ILE A 19 -2.17 -4.19 19.86
CA ILE A 19 -1.89 -2.80 20.24
C ILE A 19 -0.40 -2.49 20.02
N LEU A 20 0.49 -3.40 20.43
CA LEU A 20 1.92 -3.26 20.17
C LEU A 20 2.20 -3.19 18.66
N GLY A 21 1.54 -4.04 17.86
CA GLY A 21 1.67 -4.04 16.40
C GLY A 21 1.26 -2.71 15.78
N ILE A 22 0.15 -2.11 16.24
CA ILE A 22 -0.31 -0.79 15.81
C ILE A 22 0.73 0.29 16.14
N VAL A 23 1.24 0.34 17.37
CA VAL A 23 2.22 1.36 17.78
C VAL A 23 3.51 1.25 16.97
N ILE A 24 4.03 0.03 16.79
CA ILE A 24 5.23 -0.21 15.98
C ILE A 24 4.98 0.22 14.53
N ALA A 25 3.83 -0.15 13.96
CA ALA A 25 3.47 0.24 12.60
C ALA A 25 3.39 1.76 12.44
N SER A 26 2.78 2.48 13.39
CA SER A 26 2.73 3.95 13.40
C SER A 26 4.11 4.59 13.42
N VAL A 27 5.01 4.12 14.29
CA VAL A 27 6.35 4.69 14.43
C VAL A 27 7.17 4.46 13.16
N ILE A 28 7.14 3.24 12.62
CA ILE A 28 7.86 2.94 11.38
C ILE A 28 7.27 3.73 10.20
N ALA A 29 5.94 3.84 10.13
CA ALA A 29 5.27 4.64 9.12
C ALA A 29 5.62 6.12 9.23
N PHE A 30 5.73 6.68 10.45
CA PHE A 30 6.22 8.05 10.65
C PHE A 30 7.59 8.25 10.04
N ILE A 31 8.55 7.40 10.38
CA ILE A 31 9.93 7.51 9.90
C ILE A 31 9.98 7.37 8.37
N LEU A 32 9.23 6.42 7.81
CA LEU A 32 9.14 6.23 6.37
C LEU A 32 8.58 7.47 5.66
N LEU A 33 7.53 8.07 6.19
CA LEU A 33 6.87 9.22 5.57
C LEU A 33 7.64 10.54 5.78
N ALA A 34 8.27 10.72 6.94
CA ALA A 34 9.00 11.93 7.25
C ALA A 34 10.35 12.00 6.52
N TYR A 35 11.08 10.88 6.41
CA TYR A 35 12.46 10.89 5.95
C TYR A 35 12.73 10.14 4.64
N ILE A 36 11.91 9.15 4.29
CA ILE A 36 12.21 8.23 3.18
C ILE A 36 11.33 8.52 1.95
N SER A 37 10.04 8.81 2.13
CA SER A 37 9.14 9.09 1.00
C SER A 37 9.50 10.35 0.19
N PRO A 38 10.08 11.43 0.76
CA PRO A 38 10.53 12.56 -0.05
C PRO A 38 11.62 12.19 -1.07
N SER A 39 12.38 11.12 -0.80
CA SER A 39 13.50 10.68 -1.65
C SER A 39 13.16 9.52 -2.57
N ILE A 40 12.08 8.77 -2.30
CA ILE A 40 11.75 7.53 -3.02
C ILE A 40 10.26 7.50 -3.37
N CYS A 41 9.94 7.49 -4.67
CA CYS A 41 8.56 7.43 -5.17
C CYS A 41 7.79 6.18 -4.70
N PHE A 42 8.49 5.08 -4.40
CA PHE A 42 7.89 3.85 -3.85
C PHE A 42 7.75 3.83 -2.32
N GLY A 43 8.18 4.90 -1.62
CA GLY A 43 8.10 4.98 -0.16
C GLY A 43 6.68 4.82 0.38
N PHE A 44 5.69 5.38 -0.31
CA PHE A 44 4.27 5.23 0.05
C PHE A 44 3.79 3.78 -0.02
N LEU A 45 4.25 3.00 -1.00
CA LEU A 45 3.89 1.59 -1.15
C LEU A 45 4.44 0.76 0.02
N ILE A 46 5.72 0.99 0.38
CA ILE A 46 6.34 0.34 1.54
C ILE A 46 5.56 0.69 2.82
N CYS A 47 5.17 1.95 2.99
CA CYS A 47 4.36 2.38 4.12
C CYS A 47 3.03 1.60 4.20
N VAL A 48 2.33 1.41 3.08
CA VAL A 48 1.08 0.63 3.02
C VAL A 48 1.29 -0.81 3.49
N LEU A 49 2.39 -1.45 3.07
CA LEU A 49 2.73 -2.81 3.50
C LEU A 49 2.99 -2.85 5.01
N VAL A 50 3.73 -1.89 5.55
CA VAL A 50 4.04 -1.79 6.98
C VAL A 50 2.76 -1.65 7.82
N ILE A 51 1.89 -0.69 7.48
CA ILE A 51 0.66 -0.42 8.25
C ILE A 51 -0.36 -1.56 8.17
N TYR A 52 -0.31 -2.38 7.12
CA TYR A 52 -1.18 -3.53 6.96
C TYR A 52 -0.60 -4.78 7.62
N PHE A 53 0.62 -5.18 7.24
CA PHE A 53 1.18 -6.47 7.63
C PHE A 53 1.65 -6.50 9.08
N ILE A 54 2.21 -5.41 9.64
CA ILE A 54 2.69 -5.43 11.03
C ILE A 54 1.54 -5.70 12.01
N PRO A 55 0.44 -4.92 12.03
CA PRO A 55 -0.68 -5.22 12.92
C PRO A 55 -1.28 -6.62 12.66
N TYR A 56 -1.34 -7.04 11.39
CA TYR A 56 -1.82 -8.36 11.01
C TYR A 56 -0.99 -9.50 11.63
N TYR A 57 0.35 -9.41 11.57
CA TYR A 57 1.26 -10.40 12.17
C TYR A 57 1.18 -10.41 13.70
N PHE A 58 0.90 -9.26 14.30
CA PHE A 58 0.71 -9.12 15.75
C PHE A 58 -0.68 -9.53 16.26
N GLY A 59 -1.54 -10.07 15.39
CA GLY A 59 -2.82 -10.68 15.76
C GLY A 59 -4.07 -9.90 15.35
N LEU A 60 -3.94 -8.72 14.72
CA LEU A 60 -5.06 -7.94 14.21
C LEU A 60 -5.60 -8.55 12.90
N LYS A 61 -6.27 -9.70 12.99
CA LYS A 61 -6.73 -10.47 11.81
C LYS A 61 -8.17 -10.19 11.40
N SER A 62 -8.96 -9.55 12.25
CA SER A 62 -10.36 -9.26 11.93
C SER A 62 -10.44 -8.11 10.93
N PHE A 63 -11.16 -8.33 9.83
CA PHE A 63 -11.37 -7.35 8.77
C PHE A 63 -11.92 -6.01 9.30
N LYS A 64 -12.89 -6.05 10.21
CA LYS A 64 -13.49 -4.85 10.81
C LYS A 64 -12.46 -4.01 11.58
N LEU A 65 -11.62 -4.64 12.41
CA LEU A 65 -10.60 -3.90 13.16
C LEU A 65 -9.48 -3.38 12.26
N LEU A 66 -9.11 -4.11 11.19
CA LEU A 66 -8.16 -3.61 10.19
C LEU A 66 -8.71 -2.38 9.44
N ALA A 67 -9.99 -2.38 9.09
CA ALA A 67 -10.61 -1.22 8.46
C ALA A 67 -10.64 -0.01 9.41
N VAL A 68 -11.05 -0.21 10.67
CA VAL A 68 -11.04 0.85 11.70
C VAL A 68 -9.63 1.39 11.92
N TRP A 69 -8.62 0.51 11.96
CA TRP A 69 -7.22 0.89 12.06
C TRP A 69 -6.78 1.76 10.87
N GLY A 70 -7.08 1.36 9.64
CA GLY A 70 -6.73 2.15 8.46
C GLY A 70 -7.35 3.55 8.48
N ILE A 71 -8.62 3.67 8.89
CA ILE A 71 -9.29 4.96 9.06
C ILE A 71 -8.60 5.78 10.16
N ALA A 72 -8.33 5.18 11.32
CA ALA A 72 -7.66 5.86 12.43
C ALA A 72 -6.27 6.35 12.02
N PHE A 73 -5.51 5.55 11.26
CA PHE A 73 -4.22 5.94 10.73
C PHE A 73 -4.34 7.16 9.81
N ILE A 74 -5.28 7.17 8.86
CA ILE A 74 -5.48 8.29 7.93
C ILE A 74 -5.83 9.59 8.66
N LEU A 75 -6.55 9.51 9.79
CA LEU A 75 -6.98 10.69 10.54
C LEU A 75 -5.93 11.18 11.54
N LEU A 76 -5.20 10.27 12.19
CA LEU A 76 -4.28 10.62 13.28
C LEU A 76 -2.85 10.83 12.81
N MET A 77 -2.41 10.10 11.79
CA MET A 77 -1.04 10.18 11.27
C MET A 77 -0.66 11.55 10.68
N PRO A 78 -1.58 12.30 10.04
CA PRO A 78 -1.26 13.63 9.53
C PRO A 78 -0.83 14.62 10.62
N ILE A 79 -1.34 14.50 11.85
CA ILE A 79 -1.03 15.45 12.94
C ILE A 79 0.48 15.56 13.20
N PRO A 80 1.21 14.48 13.56
CA PRO A 80 2.65 14.57 13.78
C PRO A 80 3.44 14.86 12.50
N LEU A 81 2.95 14.45 11.34
CA LEU A 81 3.60 14.74 10.06
C LEU A 81 3.54 16.22 9.71
N SER A 82 2.39 16.86 9.92
CA SER A 82 2.24 18.29 9.65
C SER A 82 3.06 19.14 10.60
N TYR A 83 3.13 18.76 11.88
CA TYR A 83 4.04 19.40 12.83
C TYR A 83 5.50 19.24 12.41
N PHE A 84 5.91 18.05 11.95
CA PHE A 84 7.26 17.84 11.43
C PHE A 84 7.54 18.71 10.19
N SER A 85 6.61 18.75 9.23
CA SER A 85 6.75 19.56 8.01
C SER A 85 6.81 21.06 8.29
N GLU A 86 6.02 21.56 9.24
CA GLU A 86 6.04 22.95 9.67
C GLU A 86 7.42 23.33 10.27
N ASN A 87 7.97 22.50 11.18
CA ASN A 87 9.30 22.74 11.73
C ASN A 87 10.38 22.74 10.64
N VAL A 88 10.28 21.82 9.67
CA VAL A 88 11.21 21.79 8.53
C VAL A 88 11.17 23.12 7.76
N VAL A 89 9.99 23.69 7.52
CA VAL A 89 9.82 24.97 6.81
C VAL A 89 10.43 26.14 7.59
N TYR A 90 10.25 26.19 8.91
CA TYR A 90 10.87 27.23 9.74
C TYR A 90 12.39 27.08 9.84
N GLU A 91 12.93 25.86 9.82
CA GLU A 91 14.38 25.62 9.79
C GLU A 91 15.06 26.08 8.48
N TYR A 92 14.33 26.42 7.41
CA TYR A 92 14.96 26.93 6.18
C TYR A 92 15.63 28.30 6.37
N GLU A 93 15.10 29.13 7.26
CA GLU A 93 15.70 30.44 7.60
C GLU A 93 17.09 30.28 8.20
N ASP A 94 17.25 29.29 9.09
CA ASP A 94 18.48 29.08 9.86
C ASP A 94 19.59 28.34 9.08
N LYS A 95 19.27 27.77 7.91
CA LYS A 95 20.17 26.84 7.19
C LYS A 95 20.98 27.47 6.07
N ASP A 96 20.97 28.80 5.92
CA ASP A 96 21.69 29.51 4.85
C ASP A 96 21.42 28.88 3.46
N ILE A 97 20.14 28.56 3.18
CA ILE A 97 19.77 27.90 1.93
C ILE A 97 19.62 28.98 0.84
N PHE A 98 20.59 29.00 -0.07
CA PHE A 98 20.62 29.93 -1.20
C PHE A 98 20.00 29.34 -2.47
N SER A 99 19.33 30.18 -3.25
CA SER A 99 18.92 29.86 -4.61
C SER A 99 20.10 30.03 -5.56
N GLU A 100 20.59 28.92 -6.13
CA GLU A 100 21.76 28.91 -7.01
C GLU A 100 21.48 28.19 -8.34
N SER A 101 22.12 28.64 -9.41
CA SER A 101 22.09 27.96 -10.71
C SER A 101 23.03 26.77 -10.72
N LYS A 102 22.73 25.78 -11.56
CA LYS A 102 23.54 24.55 -11.66
C LYS A 102 24.98 24.86 -12.10
N ASP A 103 25.13 25.90 -12.93
CA ASP A 103 26.42 26.36 -13.44
C ASP A 103 27.12 27.38 -12.52
N LYS A 104 26.51 27.76 -11.39
CA LYS A 104 27.01 28.74 -10.40
C LYS A 104 27.26 30.16 -10.95
N THR A 105 26.59 30.50 -12.04
CA THR A 105 26.67 31.83 -12.62
C THR A 105 25.67 32.80 -11.96
N ILE A 106 24.62 32.26 -11.35
CA ILE A 106 23.67 32.97 -10.48
C ILE A 106 23.70 32.30 -9.10
N ILE A 107 24.09 33.04 -8.06
CA ILE A 107 24.32 32.52 -6.71
C ILE A 107 23.79 33.46 -5.62
N ASN A 108 23.82 33.00 -4.36
CA ASN A 108 23.43 33.78 -3.18
C ASN A 108 22.01 34.37 -3.25
N GLY A 109 21.09 33.66 -3.90
CA GLY A 109 19.70 34.09 -4.01
C GLY A 109 18.96 33.99 -2.67
N THR A 110 18.57 35.11 -2.08
CA THR A 110 17.93 35.21 -0.76
C THR A 110 16.70 36.10 -0.76
N VAL A 111 15.92 36.03 0.32
CA VAL A 111 14.84 36.95 0.65
C VAL A 111 14.97 37.44 2.09
N THR A 112 14.69 38.71 2.34
CA THR A 112 14.70 39.30 3.68
C THR A 112 13.52 40.28 3.85
N PRO A 113 12.76 40.20 4.96
CA PRO A 113 12.77 39.13 5.96
C PRO A 113 12.26 37.80 5.38
N TYR A 114 12.64 36.67 5.99
CA TYR A 114 12.13 35.35 5.56
C TYR A 114 10.70 35.12 6.05
N ILE A 115 10.39 35.61 7.26
CA ILE A 115 9.08 35.51 7.91
C ILE A 115 8.62 36.92 8.28
N GLU A 116 7.46 37.33 7.79
CA GLU A 116 6.81 38.55 8.24
C GLU A 116 5.29 38.40 8.14
N SER A 117 4.56 38.74 9.21
CA SER A 117 3.10 38.67 9.21
C SER A 117 2.51 40.08 9.15
N GLU A 118 1.72 40.33 8.11
CA GLU A 118 0.96 41.55 7.78
C GLU A 118 1.78 42.73 7.20
N ASN A 119 1.48 43.10 5.95
CA ASN A 119 2.06 44.22 5.19
C ASN A 119 3.59 44.24 5.13
N GLY A 120 4.20 43.05 5.13
CA GLY A 120 5.64 42.90 5.02
C GLY A 120 6.18 43.34 3.66
N THR A 121 7.38 43.89 3.71
CA THR A 121 8.15 44.31 2.53
C THR A 121 9.30 43.32 2.38
N TYR A 122 9.27 42.55 1.29
CA TYR A 122 10.23 41.48 1.03
C TYR A 122 11.24 41.91 -0.02
N THR A 123 12.51 41.97 0.36
CA THR A 123 13.60 42.26 -0.56
C THR A 123 14.26 40.95 -0.98
N PHE A 124 14.21 40.66 -2.27
CA PHE A 124 14.87 39.52 -2.88
C PHE A 124 16.19 39.98 -3.48
N THR A 125 17.27 39.30 -3.17
CA THR A 125 18.60 39.63 -3.68
C THR A 125 19.26 38.41 -4.31
N VAL A 126 20.07 38.62 -5.34
CA VAL A 126 20.85 37.55 -5.99
C VAL A 126 22.09 38.14 -6.66
N GLU A 127 23.15 37.36 -6.72
CA GLU A 127 24.38 37.71 -7.43
C GLU A 127 24.45 36.97 -8.76
N ALA A 128 24.66 37.69 -9.86
CA ALA A 128 24.73 37.11 -11.20
C ALA A 128 25.97 37.60 -11.96
N ASP A 129 26.54 36.74 -12.80
CA ASP A 129 27.64 37.10 -13.70
C ASP A 129 27.28 38.29 -14.60
N GLU A 130 28.29 39.10 -14.96
CA GLU A 130 28.13 40.29 -15.82
C GLU A 130 27.55 39.98 -17.20
N LYS A 131 27.59 38.72 -17.63
CA LYS A 131 27.01 38.28 -18.90
C LYS A 131 25.49 38.44 -18.94
N TYR A 132 24.79 38.49 -17.81
CA TYR A 132 23.33 38.59 -17.79
C TYR A 132 22.88 40.06 -17.88
N ASP A 133 22.12 40.38 -18.92
CA ASP A 133 21.55 41.72 -19.13
C ASP A 133 20.26 41.93 -18.33
N VAL A 134 19.50 40.86 -18.10
CA VAL A 134 18.24 40.90 -17.37
C VAL A 134 18.18 39.74 -16.40
N VAL A 135 17.94 40.04 -15.13
CA VAL A 135 17.58 39.03 -14.12
C VAL A 135 16.13 39.22 -13.72
N LYS A 136 15.38 38.11 -13.69
CA LYS A 136 13.99 38.07 -13.23
C LYS A 136 13.88 37.25 -11.96
N LEU A 137 13.18 37.80 -10.97
CA LEU A 137 12.63 37.03 -9.88
C LEU A 137 11.35 36.37 -10.37
N TRP A 138 11.23 35.09 -10.09
CA TRP A 138 9.99 34.38 -10.23
C TRP A 138 9.52 33.87 -8.87
N ILE A 139 8.25 34.13 -8.55
CA ILE A 139 7.66 33.77 -7.26
C ILE A 139 6.27 33.16 -7.46
N ALA A 140 5.97 32.10 -6.70
CA ALA A 140 4.67 31.45 -6.73
C ALA A 140 4.22 31.08 -5.31
N PRO A 141 2.92 31.22 -4.98
CA PRO A 141 2.39 30.69 -3.74
C PRO A 141 2.54 29.17 -3.76
N THR A 142 3.11 28.60 -2.72
CA THR A 142 3.30 27.16 -2.59
C THR A 142 2.00 26.55 -2.06
N SER A 143 1.29 25.79 -2.91
CA SER A 143 0.30 24.87 -2.34
C SER A 143 1.06 23.74 -1.64
N ALA A 144 0.47 23.17 -0.59
CA ALA A 144 1.12 22.10 0.16
C ALA A 144 1.28 20.77 -0.62
N PHE A 145 1.00 20.76 -1.94
CA PHE A 145 1.30 19.70 -2.90
C PHE A 145 2.74 19.73 -3.45
N GLY A 146 3.57 20.64 -2.94
CA GLY A 146 4.93 20.84 -3.42
C GLY A 146 5.04 22.17 -4.15
N ILE A 147 6.27 22.66 -4.23
CA ILE A 147 6.67 23.81 -5.04
C ILE A 147 5.92 23.71 -6.37
N TYR A 148 4.97 24.61 -6.65
CA TYR A 148 4.56 24.76 -8.04
C TYR A 148 5.86 25.07 -8.77
N PHE A 149 6.27 24.21 -9.70
CA PHE A 149 7.37 24.56 -10.58
C PHE A 149 7.00 25.89 -11.18
N VAL A 150 7.75 26.90 -10.77
CA VAL A 150 7.70 28.23 -11.32
C VAL A 150 7.84 28.03 -12.84
N GLY A 151 6.78 28.36 -13.57
CA GLY A 151 6.57 27.92 -14.95
C GLY A 151 5.17 27.39 -15.26
N ASN A 152 4.41 26.88 -14.27
CA ASN A 152 3.03 26.40 -14.49
C ASN A 152 1.95 27.49 -14.35
N GLY A 153 2.12 28.64 -15.01
CA GLY A 153 1.08 29.67 -15.19
C GLY A 153 0.54 30.37 -13.92
N HIS A 154 1.03 30.02 -12.74
CA HIS A 154 0.65 30.60 -11.44
C HIS A 154 1.79 31.39 -10.78
N SER A 155 2.95 31.46 -11.44
CA SER A 155 4.10 32.24 -11.00
C SER A 155 4.06 33.65 -11.59
N SER A 156 4.29 34.63 -10.73
CA SER A 156 4.56 36.00 -11.14
C SER A 156 6.05 36.16 -11.43
N SER A 157 6.40 36.94 -12.46
CA SER A 157 7.79 37.31 -12.74
C SER A 157 7.97 38.82 -12.58
N TYR A 158 9.09 39.22 -11.99
CA TYR A 158 9.45 40.60 -11.71
C TYR A 158 10.88 40.85 -12.20
N SER A 159 11.07 41.88 -13.03
CA SER A 159 12.41 42.30 -13.42
C SER A 159 13.13 42.90 -12.21
N MET A 160 14.38 42.50 -12.00
CA MET A 160 15.20 43.03 -10.92
C MET A 160 16.03 44.23 -11.39
N THR A 161 16.53 45.00 -10.44
CA THR A 161 17.43 46.14 -10.67
C THR A 161 18.80 45.88 -10.07
N THR A 162 19.87 46.39 -10.68
CA THR A 162 21.23 46.25 -10.17
C THR A 162 21.51 47.26 -9.05
N GLU A 163 22.01 46.79 -7.91
CA GLU A 163 22.38 47.63 -6.75
C GLU A 163 23.88 47.86 -6.64
N GLY A 164 24.70 47.06 -7.33
CA GLY A 164 26.15 47.17 -7.29
C GLY A 164 26.84 45.94 -7.85
N LYS A 165 28.13 45.80 -7.49
CA LYS A 165 28.94 44.63 -7.81
C LYS A 165 29.60 44.07 -6.56
N THR A 166 29.77 42.76 -6.51
CA THR A 166 30.58 42.10 -5.49
C THR A 166 32.08 42.29 -5.76
N GLU A 167 32.92 41.96 -4.77
CA GLU A 167 34.39 41.99 -4.92
C GLU A 167 34.88 41.09 -6.07
N ASP A 168 34.16 40.00 -6.33
CA ASP A 168 34.42 39.04 -7.40
C ASP A 168 33.88 39.47 -8.78
N GLY A 169 33.29 40.68 -8.87
CA GLY A 169 32.81 41.26 -10.12
C GLY A 169 31.41 40.82 -10.56
N LYS A 170 30.66 40.05 -9.77
CA LYS A 170 29.26 39.72 -10.07
C LYS A 170 28.35 40.91 -9.81
N ASN A 171 27.32 41.11 -10.63
CA ASN A 171 26.29 42.11 -10.41
C ASN A 171 25.34 41.66 -9.31
N ILE A 172 25.06 42.54 -8.35
CA ILE A 172 24.05 42.32 -7.31
C ILE A 172 22.71 42.84 -7.84
N TRP A 173 21.73 41.96 -7.94
CA TRP A 173 20.37 42.24 -8.38
C TRP A 173 19.42 42.20 -7.21
N SER A 174 18.49 43.15 -7.16
CA SER A 174 17.50 43.28 -6.09
C SER A 174 16.12 43.63 -6.64
N VAL A 175 15.08 43.13 -5.99
CA VAL A 175 13.70 43.59 -6.18
C VAL A 175 12.97 43.55 -4.85
N THR A 176 12.17 44.58 -4.59
CA THR A 176 11.36 44.68 -3.38
C THR A 176 9.89 44.49 -3.74
N LEU A 177 9.21 43.59 -3.02
CA LEU A 177 7.79 43.29 -3.16
C LEU A 177 7.05 43.64 -1.87
N ASP A 178 6.01 44.46 -1.99
CA ASP A 178 5.15 44.85 -0.88
C ASP A 178 3.83 44.10 -0.90
N ASN A 179 3.24 43.90 0.28
CA ASN A 179 1.86 43.40 0.44
C ASN A 179 1.60 42.09 -0.30
N LEU A 180 2.52 41.11 -0.18
CA LEU A 180 2.23 39.76 -0.63
C LEU A 180 0.92 39.26 0.02
N SER A 181 0.17 38.43 -0.71
CA SER A 181 -1.04 37.82 -0.14
C SER A 181 -0.66 36.80 0.95
N PRO A 182 -1.54 36.51 1.91
CA PRO A 182 -1.24 35.50 2.92
C PRO A 182 -0.95 34.12 2.29
N ASN A 183 0.29 33.67 2.38
CA ASN A 183 0.74 32.35 1.89
C ASN A 183 2.19 32.04 2.27
N MET A 184 2.56 30.78 2.13
CA MET A 184 3.96 30.36 1.95
C MET A 184 4.32 30.47 0.47
N TYR A 185 5.46 31.07 0.15
CA TYR A 185 5.91 31.21 -1.23
C TYR A 185 7.06 30.25 -1.57
N SER A 186 7.34 30.14 -2.85
CA SER A 186 8.59 29.61 -3.39
C SER A 186 9.08 30.56 -4.47
N TYR A 187 10.40 30.70 -4.56
CA TYR A 187 11.02 31.61 -5.50
C TYR A 187 12.22 30.99 -6.19
N MET A 188 12.52 31.52 -7.37
CA MET A 188 13.73 31.27 -8.13
C MET A 188 14.09 32.51 -8.95
N PHE A 189 15.33 32.58 -9.40
CA PHE A 189 15.82 33.59 -10.33
C PHE A 189 16.12 33.00 -11.70
N GLU A 190 15.91 33.82 -12.73
CA GLU A 190 16.24 33.53 -14.12
C GLU A 190 17.13 34.65 -14.69
N GLY A 191 18.30 34.29 -15.21
CA GLY A 191 19.18 35.21 -15.92
C GLY A 191 19.04 35.07 -17.44
N LYS A 192 18.82 36.18 -18.16
CA LYS A 192 18.74 36.23 -19.62
C LYS A 192 19.86 37.07 -20.24
N LEU A 193 20.39 36.55 -21.34
CA LEU A 193 21.25 37.26 -22.28
C LEU A 193 20.34 37.96 -23.30
N VAL A 194 20.43 39.28 -23.41
CA VAL A 194 19.71 40.04 -24.43
C VAL A 194 20.64 40.16 -25.62
N ASP A 195 20.79 39.07 -26.39
CA ASP A 195 21.41 39.15 -27.70
C ASP A 195 20.41 38.73 -28.78
N GLU A 196 20.32 39.58 -29.80
CA GLU A 196 19.28 39.61 -30.82
C GLU A 196 19.26 38.29 -31.64
N SER A 197 18.07 37.70 -31.81
CA SER A 197 17.69 36.71 -32.84
C SER A 197 17.64 35.20 -32.53
N SER A 198 17.81 34.77 -31.28
CA SER A 198 17.39 33.40 -30.90
C SER A 198 17.09 33.34 -29.41
N GLU A 199 15.97 32.74 -29.02
CA GLU A 199 15.69 32.33 -27.63
C GLU A 199 16.88 31.51 -27.11
N ILE A 200 17.82 32.17 -26.43
CA ILE A 200 18.76 31.48 -25.57
C ILE A 200 17.98 31.22 -24.29
N ASP A 201 17.83 29.94 -23.95
CA ASP A 201 17.26 29.48 -22.68
C ASP A 201 17.94 30.24 -21.54
N GLY A 202 17.15 30.99 -20.76
CA GLY A 202 17.65 31.65 -19.56
C GLY A 202 18.12 30.59 -18.55
N GLU A 203 19.16 30.89 -17.79
CA GLU A 203 19.61 29.97 -16.74
C GLU A 203 18.75 30.20 -15.50
N PHE A 204 18.18 29.11 -14.97
CA PHE A 204 17.36 29.12 -13.77
C PHE A 204 18.16 28.66 -12.56
N THR A 205 17.89 29.31 -11.43
CA THR A 205 18.32 28.81 -10.11
C THR A 205 17.36 27.74 -9.59
N SER A 206 17.82 26.93 -8.63
CA SER A 206 16.96 25.98 -7.92
C SER A 206 15.88 26.70 -7.14
N ALA A 207 14.63 26.23 -7.20
CA ALA A 207 13.56 26.81 -6.39
C ALA A 207 13.81 26.61 -4.89
N VAL A 208 13.70 27.69 -4.13
CA VAL A 208 13.80 27.70 -2.66
C VAL A 208 12.45 28.09 -2.07
N ILE A 209 12.13 27.54 -0.89
CA ILE A 209 10.92 27.88 -0.14
C ILE A 209 11.15 29.25 0.53
N GLY A 210 10.12 30.09 0.55
CA GLY A 210 10.14 31.42 1.15
C GLY A 210 9.61 32.51 0.19
N PRO A 211 9.34 33.71 0.69
CA PRO A 211 9.12 34.05 2.10
C PRO A 211 7.82 33.42 2.65
N ILE A 212 7.66 33.45 3.97
CA ILE A 212 6.43 33.03 4.66
C ILE A 212 5.69 34.29 5.11
N ASN A 213 4.60 34.57 4.41
CA ASN A 213 3.72 35.69 4.70
C ASN A 213 2.39 35.19 5.28
N GLU A 214 2.44 34.25 6.22
CA GLU A 214 1.26 33.60 6.77
C GLU A 214 1.46 33.39 8.28
N ASP A 215 0.38 33.50 9.07
CA ASP A 215 0.47 33.22 10.50
C ASP A 215 0.70 31.72 10.74
N SER A 216 1.36 31.38 11.85
CA SER A 216 1.72 30.00 12.17
C SER A 216 0.51 29.05 12.23
N THR A 217 -0.64 29.54 12.69
CA THR A 217 -1.84 28.69 12.81
C THR A 217 -2.44 28.39 11.45
N SER A 218 -2.58 29.38 10.58
CA SER A 218 -3.09 29.16 9.23
C SER A 218 -2.12 28.33 8.38
N LEU A 219 -0.80 28.54 8.52
CA LEU A 219 0.23 27.72 7.88
C LEU A 219 0.10 26.24 8.30
N TYR A 220 0.03 25.96 9.61
CA TYR A 220 -0.16 24.59 10.12
C TYR A 220 -1.46 23.97 9.58
N VAL A 221 -2.57 24.72 9.56
CA VAL A 221 -3.86 24.22 9.04
C VAL A 221 -3.78 23.89 7.54
N THR A 222 -3.07 24.71 6.76
CA THR A 222 -2.86 24.48 5.32
C THR A 222 -2.00 23.24 5.07
N ILE A 223 -0.90 23.10 5.80
CA ILE A 223 -0.04 21.90 5.78
C ILE A 223 -0.84 20.67 6.20
N TYR A 224 -1.62 20.75 7.27
CA TYR A 224 -2.45 19.67 7.79
C TYR A 224 -3.50 19.19 6.78
N LYS A 225 -4.30 20.09 6.22
CA LYS A 225 -5.31 19.75 5.21
C LYS A 225 -4.71 18.98 4.04
N THR A 226 -3.52 19.38 3.63
CA THR A 226 -2.85 18.77 2.48
C THR A 226 -2.20 17.44 2.85
N THR A 227 -1.62 17.35 4.03
CA THR A 227 -1.08 16.10 4.58
C THR A 227 -2.19 15.05 4.71
N VAL A 228 -3.36 15.41 5.23
CA VAL A 228 -4.55 14.54 5.29
C VAL A 228 -4.95 14.08 3.89
N THR A 229 -5.02 15.00 2.93
CA THR A 229 -5.40 14.67 1.54
C THR A 229 -4.41 13.69 0.91
N ASN A 230 -3.10 13.93 1.07
CA ASN A 230 -2.04 13.07 0.57
C ASN A 230 -2.06 11.68 1.21
N VAL A 231 -2.18 11.61 2.55
CA VAL A 231 -2.29 10.34 3.27
C VAL A 231 -3.54 9.59 2.83
N ALA A 232 -4.68 10.26 2.67
CA ALA A 232 -5.92 9.61 2.21
C ALA A 232 -5.81 9.07 0.78
N LEU A 233 -5.27 9.87 -0.16
CA LEU A 233 -5.18 9.52 -1.58
C LEU A 233 -4.09 8.48 -1.86
N TYR A 234 -2.88 8.64 -1.32
CA TYR A 234 -1.77 7.75 -1.65
C TYR A 234 -1.72 6.53 -0.73
N ILE A 235 -1.97 6.69 0.57
CA ILE A 235 -1.85 5.59 1.53
C ILE A 235 -3.22 4.95 1.76
N GLY A 236 -4.25 5.75 2.01
CA GLY A 236 -5.59 5.26 2.30
C GLY A 236 -6.18 4.45 1.15
N LEU A 237 -6.17 5.01 -0.07
CA LEU A 237 -6.66 4.31 -1.26
C LEU A 237 -5.93 2.96 -1.45
N LEU A 238 -4.59 2.96 -1.42
CA LEU A 238 -3.80 1.74 -1.61
C LEU A 238 -4.01 0.73 -0.48
N TYR A 239 -4.15 1.19 0.76
CA TYR A 239 -4.46 0.34 1.92
C TYR A 239 -5.80 -0.38 1.74
N PHE A 240 -6.86 0.37 1.38
CA PHE A 240 -8.19 -0.23 1.19
C PHE A 240 -8.25 -1.12 -0.06
N LEU A 241 -7.52 -0.78 -1.13
CA LEU A 241 -7.38 -1.66 -2.30
C LEU A 241 -6.67 -2.97 -1.93
N LEU A 242 -5.55 -2.90 -1.19
CA LEU A 242 -4.83 -4.08 -0.72
C LEU A 242 -5.71 -4.93 0.21
N MET A 243 -6.42 -4.29 1.14
CA MET A 243 -7.34 -4.97 2.05
C MET A 243 -8.49 -5.64 1.27
N PHE A 244 -9.07 -4.97 0.28
CA PHE A 244 -10.12 -5.50 -0.57
C PHE A 244 -9.62 -6.70 -1.39
N MET A 245 -8.45 -6.58 -2.03
CA MET A 245 -7.81 -7.66 -2.79
C MET A 245 -7.50 -8.88 -1.91
N MET A 246 -7.00 -8.66 -0.69
CA MET A 246 -6.76 -9.75 0.27
C MET A 246 -8.05 -10.43 0.70
N TYR A 247 -9.12 -9.65 0.90
CA TYR A 247 -10.44 -10.17 1.23
C TYR A 247 -11.04 -10.98 0.08
N THR A 248 -10.99 -10.46 -1.15
CA THR A 248 -11.52 -11.16 -2.33
C THR A 248 -10.72 -12.42 -2.65
N ASN A 249 -9.39 -12.36 -2.57
CA ASN A 249 -8.54 -13.53 -2.77
C ASN A 249 -8.81 -14.63 -1.76
N ARG A 250 -9.01 -14.28 -0.48
CA ARG A 250 -9.39 -15.24 0.55
C ARG A 250 -10.76 -15.87 0.25
N ARG A 251 -11.76 -15.06 -0.07
CA ARG A 251 -13.10 -15.55 -0.41
C ARG A 251 -13.07 -16.44 -1.65
N ASN A 252 -12.35 -16.04 -2.69
CA ASN A 252 -12.20 -16.81 -3.92
C ASN A 252 -11.50 -18.14 -3.65
N ARG A 253 -10.45 -18.15 -2.82
CA ARG A 253 -9.77 -19.38 -2.40
C ARG A 253 -10.72 -20.35 -1.70
N GLU A 254 -11.53 -19.86 -0.75
CA GLU A 254 -12.54 -20.69 -0.07
C GLU A 254 -13.56 -21.27 -1.06
N LEU A 255 -14.00 -20.49 -2.05
CA LEU A 255 -14.89 -20.95 -3.11
C LEU A 255 -14.23 -22.00 -4.02
N PHE A 256 -12.98 -21.78 -4.44
CA PHE A 256 -12.23 -22.75 -5.25
C PHE A 256 -11.99 -24.06 -4.50
N GLU A 257 -11.68 -23.99 -3.20
CA GLU A 257 -11.55 -25.17 -2.34
C GLU A 257 -12.88 -25.94 -2.24
N GLN A 258 -14.02 -25.24 -2.11
CA GLN A 258 -15.35 -25.87 -2.12
C GLN A 258 -15.71 -26.48 -3.49
N GLN A 259 -15.39 -25.81 -4.59
CA GLN A 259 -15.64 -26.34 -5.94
C GLN A 259 -14.83 -27.60 -6.20
N ARG A 260 -13.54 -27.62 -5.83
CA ARG A 260 -12.70 -28.82 -5.89
C ARG A 260 -13.26 -29.94 -5.03
N ALA A 261 -13.71 -29.64 -3.80
CA ALA A 261 -14.31 -30.63 -2.91
C ALA A 261 -15.62 -31.24 -3.47
N LYS A 262 -16.42 -30.45 -4.20
CA LYS A 262 -17.63 -30.94 -4.89
C LYS A 262 -17.30 -31.79 -6.11
N GLN A 263 -16.35 -31.37 -6.94
CA GLN A 263 -15.91 -32.15 -8.11
C GLN A 263 -15.20 -33.46 -7.73
N SER A 264 -14.56 -33.53 -6.56
CA SER A 264 -13.96 -34.75 -6.04
C SER A 264 -14.97 -35.71 -5.39
N ARG A 265 -16.23 -35.32 -5.21
CA ARG A 265 -17.29 -36.25 -4.77
C ARG A 265 -17.86 -36.97 -5.99
N PRO A 266 -18.02 -38.31 -5.95
CA PRO A 266 -18.71 -39.03 -7.02
C PRO A 266 -20.11 -38.41 -7.21
N GLU A 267 -20.45 -38.03 -8.44
CA GLU A 267 -21.81 -37.58 -8.75
C GLU A 267 -22.77 -38.75 -8.51
N GLU A 268 -23.71 -38.56 -7.59
CA GLU A 268 -24.74 -39.55 -7.29
C GLU A 268 -25.84 -39.43 -8.34
N GLY A 269 -26.03 -40.48 -9.13
CA GLY A 269 -27.19 -40.60 -10.00
C GLY A 269 -28.49 -40.66 -9.16
N PRO A 270 -29.65 -40.27 -9.73
CA PRO A 270 -30.94 -40.33 -9.04
C PRO A 270 -31.33 -41.74 -8.55
N ASP A 271 -30.60 -42.77 -8.99
CA ASP A 271 -30.90 -44.18 -8.80
C ASP A 271 -30.00 -44.85 -7.74
N GLY A 272 -29.13 -44.07 -7.07
CA GLY A 272 -28.19 -44.60 -6.07
C GLY A 272 -26.97 -45.30 -6.67
N THR A 273 -26.68 -45.06 -7.96
CA THR A 273 -25.49 -45.52 -8.67
C THR A 273 -24.43 -44.41 -8.77
N PHE A 274 -23.16 -44.80 -8.79
CA PHE A 274 -22.00 -43.92 -9.02
C PHE A 274 -21.02 -44.60 -9.99
N HIS A 275 -20.25 -43.81 -10.75
CA HIS A 275 -19.25 -44.37 -11.66
C HIS A 275 -17.92 -44.64 -10.95
N CYS A 276 -17.34 -45.82 -11.20
CA CYS A 276 -16.01 -46.15 -10.69
C CYS A 276 -14.95 -45.20 -11.27
N PRO A 277 -14.13 -44.51 -10.46
CA PRO A 277 -13.14 -43.55 -10.95
C PRO A 277 -11.99 -44.18 -11.77
N LYS A 278 -11.86 -45.51 -11.77
CA LYS A 278 -10.80 -46.23 -12.50
C LYS A 278 -11.23 -46.79 -13.85
N CYS A 279 -12.41 -47.42 -13.92
CA CYS A 279 -12.90 -48.05 -15.15
C CYS A 279 -14.18 -47.41 -15.70
N ASN A 280 -14.72 -46.40 -15.01
CA ASN A 280 -15.95 -45.68 -15.35
C ASN A 280 -17.23 -46.55 -15.41
N SER A 281 -17.19 -47.79 -14.94
CA SER A 281 -18.39 -48.65 -14.86
C SER A 281 -19.35 -48.15 -13.78
N GLU A 282 -20.64 -48.35 -13.99
CA GLU A 282 -21.68 -48.01 -13.03
C GLU A 282 -21.66 -48.97 -11.82
N VAL A 283 -21.70 -48.44 -10.61
CA VAL A 283 -21.60 -49.15 -9.33
C VAL A 283 -22.70 -48.69 -8.38
N ILE A 284 -23.34 -49.62 -7.66
CA ILE A 284 -24.42 -49.32 -6.72
C ILE A 284 -23.83 -48.89 -5.36
N LYS A 285 -24.46 -47.91 -4.69
CA LYS A 285 -24.10 -47.47 -3.32
C LYS A 285 -24.06 -48.66 -2.33
N GLY A 286 -23.02 -48.68 -1.49
CA GLY A 286 -22.81 -49.69 -0.43
C GLY A 286 -21.80 -50.79 -0.78
N GLN A 287 -21.33 -50.85 -2.04
CA GLN A 287 -20.28 -51.79 -2.44
C GLN A 287 -18.89 -51.30 -2.04
N LYS A 288 -18.08 -52.17 -1.41
CA LYS A 288 -16.68 -51.86 -1.00
C LYS A 288 -15.68 -51.95 -2.16
N PHE A 289 -16.04 -52.65 -3.23
CA PHE A 289 -15.16 -52.89 -4.38
C PHE A 289 -15.94 -52.78 -5.69
N CYS A 290 -15.27 -52.34 -6.76
CA CYS A 290 -15.82 -52.33 -8.10
C CYS A 290 -15.96 -53.77 -8.63
N PRO A 291 -17.16 -54.23 -9.03
CA PRO A 291 -17.35 -55.58 -9.57
C PRO A 291 -16.64 -55.80 -10.92
N GLN A 292 -16.34 -54.72 -11.66
CA GLN A 292 -15.74 -54.79 -12.99
C GLN A 292 -14.20 -54.75 -12.96
N CYS A 293 -13.59 -53.94 -12.07
CA CYS A 293 -12.14 -53.75 -12.06
C CYS A 293 -11.44 -54.03 -10.72
N GLY A 294 -12.20 -54.42 -9.68
CA GLY A 294 -11.66 -54.76 -8.36
C GLY A 294 -11.15 -53.57 -7.54
N GLU A 295 -11.32 -52.32 -8.00
CA GLU A 295 -10.89 -51.13 -7.25
C GLU A 295 -11.66 -50.99 -5.94
N SER A 296 -10.95 -50.79 -4.83
CA SER A 296 -11.58 -50.62 -3.51
C SER A 296 -12.06 -49.19 -3.31
N PHE A 297 -13.33 -49.02 -2.96
CA PHE A 297 -13.87 -47.74 -2.53
C PHE A 297 -13.72 -47.70 -1.01
N ALA A 298 -12.65 -47.06 -0.53
CA ALA A 298 -12.44 -46.89 0.91
C ALA A 298 -13.55 -45.98 1.47
N VAL A 299 -14.60 -46.57 2.02
CA VAL A 299 -15.71 -45.87 2.67
C VAL A 299 -15.54 -45.96 4.19
N ASP A 300 -15.60 -44.81 4.86
CA ASP A 300 -15.62 -44.69 6.32
C ASP A 300 -16.76 -45.53 6.93
N PRO A 301 -16.56 -46.29 8.02
CA PRO A 301 -17.40 -47.44 8.38
C PRO A 301 -18.78 -47.12 8.99
N LYS A 302 -19.26 -45.86 8.95
CA LYS A 302 -20.36 -45.43 9.83
C LYS A 302 -21.78 -45.60 9.31
N GLU A 303 -22.00 -45.97 8.05
CA GLU A 303 -23.37 -46.12 7.52
C GLU A 303 -23.52 -47.30 6.55
N VAL A 304 -23.34 -48.54 7.01
CA VAL A 304 -23.94 -49.71 6.33
C VAL A 304 -24.33 -50.75 7.37
N GLN A 305 -25.62 -50.87 7.68
CA GLN A 305 -26.13 -52.07 8.36
C GLN A 305 -26.21 -53.19 7.33
N MET A 306 -25.35 -54.19 7.48
CA MET A 306 -25.31 -55.36 6.59
C MET A 306 -26.32 -56.42 7.07
N PRO A 307 -27.09 -57.06 6.17
CA PRO A 307 -27.85 -58.26 6.51
C PRO A 307 -26.91 -59.45 6.76
N SER A 308 -27.26 -60.29 7.75
CA SER A 308 -26.50 -61.50 8.12
C SER A 308 -26.64 -62.67 7.13
N ALA A 309 -27.55 -62.56 6.15
CA ALA A 309 -27.90 -63.61 5.20
C ALA A 309 -27.12 -63.49 3.86
N PRO A 310 -26.95 -64.59 3.10
CA PRO A 310 -26.48 -64.54 1.72
C PRO A 310 -27.38 -63.61 0.89
N PHE A 311 -26.79 -62.73 0.07
CA PHE A 311 -27.58 -61.83 -0.77
C PHE A 311 -27.65 -62.37 -2.20
N LYS A 312 -28.80 -62.14 -2.86
CA LYS A 312 -29.08 -62.56 -4.23
C LYS A 312 -28.54 -61.53 -5.22
N GLY A 313 -27.62 -61.96 -6.10
CA GLY A 313 -27.06 -61.15 -7.17
C GLY A 313 -28.00 -60.98 -8.36
N ALA A 314 -27.59 -60.19 -9.35
CA ALA A 314 -28.36 -59.93 -10.57
C ALA A 314 -28.61 -61.20 -11.43
N ASP A 315 -27.74 -62.20 -11.31
CA ASP A 315 -27.80 -63.47 -12.04
C ASP A 315 -28.49 -64.60 -11.24
N ASP A 316 -29.33 -64.24 -10.25
CA ASP A 316 -30.01 -65.14 -9.31
C ASP A 316 -29.10 -66.01 -8.40
N ASP A 317 -27.79 -65.78 -8.43
CA ASP A 317 -26.80 -66.47 -7.58
C ASP A 317 -26.64 -65.83 -6.19
N TYR A 318 -26.41 -66.65 -5.15
CA TYR A 318 -26.18 -66.17 -3.78
C TYR A 318 -24.70 -66.02 -3.47
N PHE A 319 -24.32 -64.94 -2.77
CA PHE A 319 -22.92 -64.67 -2.41
C PHE A 319 -22.74 -64.41 -0.91
N CYS A 320 -21.61 -64.89 -0.38
CA CYS A 320 -21.24 -64.66 1.02
C CYS A 320 -20.90 -63.18 1.27
N THR A 321 -21.51 -62.60 2.31
CA THR A 321 -21.34 -61.18 2.68
C THR A 321 -19.97 -60.84 3.27
N GLU A 322 -19.19 -61.82 3.69
CA GLU A 322 -17.83 -61.60 4.22
C GLU A 322 -16.75 -61.73 3.15
N CYS A 323 -16.80 -62.80 2.34
CA CYS A 323 -15.71 -63.16 1.43
C CYS A 323 -16.08 -63.12 -0.06
N GLY A 324 -17.35 -62.90 -0.39
CA GLY A 324 -17.82 -62.82 -1.79
C GLY A 324 -17.84 -64.16 -2.54
N THR A 325 -17.60 -65.29 -1.87
CA THR A 325 -17.69 -66.61 -2.51
C THR A 325 -19.15 -66.94 -2.85
N LYS A 326 -19.39 -67.50 -4.04
CA LYS A 326 -20.70 -68.01 -4.45
C LYS A 326 -21.12 -69.15 -3.51
N VAL A 327 -22.33 -69.06 -2.97
CA VAL A 327 -22.93 -70.03 -2.04
C VAL A 327 -24.28 -70.48 -2.57
N ASP A 328 -24.70 -71.68 -2.19
CA ASP A 328 -26.04 -72.18 -2.50
C ASP A 328 -27.09 -71.50 -1.61
N GLU A 329 -28.34 -71.43 -2.09
CA GLU A 329 -29.47 -70.77 -1.41
C GLU A 329 -29.74 -71.29 0.02
N ASN A 330 -29.48 -72.57 0.26
CA ASN A 330 -29.69 -73.22 1.57
C ASN A 330 -28.38 -73.52 2.33
N ALA A 331 -27.26 -72.92 1.91
CA ALA A 331 -26.00 -73.12 2.61
C ALA A 331 -26.08 -72.52 4.02
N THR A 332 -25.86 -73.34 5.05
CA THR A 332 -25.75 -72.90 6.46
C THR A 332 -24.32 -72.51 6.84
N VAL A 333 -23.34 -72.86 6.01
CA VAL A 333 -21.92 -72.51 6.20
C VAL A 333 -21.30 -72.15 4.86
N CYS A 334 -20.53 -71.05 4.81
CA CYS A 334 -19.79 -70.66 3.62
C CYS A 334 -18.62 -71.63 3.35
N PRO A 335 -18.52 -72.24 2.16
CA PRO A 335 -17.40 -73.12 1.81
C PRO A 335 -16.07 -72.38 1.63
N GLY A 336 -16.10 -71.06 1.40
CA GLY A 336 -14.90 -70.24 1.21
C GLY A 336 -14.26 -69.75 2.51
N CYS A 337 -15.06 -69.23 3.44
CA CYS A 337 -14.57 -68.61 4.69
C CYS A 337 -15.03 -69.30 5.97
N GLY A 338 -15.87 -70.33 5.90
CA GLY A 338 -16.35 -71.08 7.06
C GLY A 338 -17.38 -70.36 7.94
N LYS A 339 -17.85 -69.18 7.55
CA LYS A 339 -18.89 -68.44 8.30
C LYS A 339 -20.21 -69.19 8.29
N LYS A 340 -20.85 -69.31 9.46
CA LYS A 340 -22.22 -69.82 9.58
C LYS A 340 -23.22 -68.72 9.25
N PHE A 341 -24.20 -69.04 8.42
CA PHE A 341 -25.36 -68.19 8.16
C PHE A 341 -26.45 -68.60 9.17
N GLU A 342 -27.10 -67.62 9.82
CA GLU A 342 -28.21 -67.87 10.77
C GLU A 342 -29.54 -68.09 10.06
#